data_AF-A0A7K4AZF5-F1
#
_entry.id   AF-A0A7K4AZF5-F1
#
_cell.length_a   1.000
_cell.length_b   1.000
_cell.length_c   1.000
_cell.angle_alpha   90.00
_cell.angle_beta   90.00
_cell.angle_gamma   90.00
#
_symmetry.space_group_name_H-M   'P 1'
#
loop_
_entity.id
_entity.type
_entity.pdbx_description
1 polymer ?
#
loop_
_entity_poly.entity_id
_entity_poly.type
_entity_poly.pdbx_seq_one_letter_code
_entity_poly.pdbx_strand_id
1 'polypeptide(L)'
;MTESDSLAAACNRCGYCCSYMSDVFGIMERIGPFEYRIQYLITGVMQVVIIDKDKRDIFFNTSIPDKHPLACPFLRFDNENLAVCTVHHTRPDLCRMYLCEKCK
;
A
#
# COMPACT_ATOMS: atom_id res chain seq x y z
N MET A 1 -32.86 -0.92 -15.65
CA MET A 1 -32.10 0.00 -14.78
C MET A 1 -31.78 -0.77 -13.51
N THR A 2 -30.67 -1.49 -13.50
CA THR A 2 -30.18 -2.17 -12.29
C THR A 2 -28.90 -1.48 -11.90
N GLU A 3 -28.98 -0.66 -10.86
CA GLU A 3 -27.87 -0.01 -10.20
C GLU A 3 -26.93 -1.11 -9.68
N SER A 4 -25.88 -1.37 -10.46
CA SER A 4 -24.77 -2.20 -10.04
C SER A 4 -23.85 -1.32 -9.22
N ASP A 5 -24.25 -1.06 -7.97
CA ASP A 5 -23.37 -0.47 -6.96
C ASP A 5 -22.18 -1.42 -6.80
N SER A 6 -21.10 -1.08 -7.49
CA SER A 6 -19.79 -1.68 -7.30
C SER A 6 -19.33 -1.35 -5.89
N LEU A 7 -19.72 -2.18 -4.92
CA LEU A 7 -19.06 -2.26 -3.63
C LEU A 7 -17.58 -2.51 -3.94
N ALA A 8 -16.75 -1.47 -3.80
CA ALA A 8 -15.32 -1.64 -3.82
C ALA A 8 -14.98 -2.67 -2.74
N ALA A 9 -14.67 -3.90 -3.14
CA ALA A 9 -14.54 -4.99 -2.21
C ALA A 9 -13.46 -4.67 -1.18
N ALA A 10 -13.78 -4.87 0.10
CA ALA A 10 -12.88 -4.54 1.19
C ALA A 10 -11.59 -5.37 1.06
N CYS A 11 -10.44 -4.76 1.33
CA CYS A 11 -9.16 -5.47 1.30
C CYS A 11 -9.17 -6.64 2.29
N ASN A 12 -8.99 -7.87 1.79
CA ASN A 12 -8.94 -9.08 2.62
C ASN A 12 -7.53 -9.47 3.07
N ARG A 13 -6.55 -8.56 2.89
CA ARG A 13 -5.17 -8.75 3.35
C ARG A 13 -4.42 -9.92 2.68
N CYS A 14 -4.79 -10.30 1.46
CA CYS A 14 -4.07 -11.33 0.68
C CYS A 14 -2.68 -10.92 0.17
N GLY A 15 -2.37 -9.61 0.14
CA GLY A 15 -1.09 -9.06 -0.31
C GLY A 15 -0.87 -9.00 -1.83
N TYR A 16 -1.72 -9.63 -2.64
CA TYR A 16 -1.50 -9.78 -4.08
C TYR A 16 -1.26 -8.45 -4.81
N CYS A 17 -2.10 -7.44 -4.59
CA CYS A 17 -1.92 -6.13 -5.22
C CYS A 17 -0.73 -5.35 -4.66
N CYS A 18 -0.28 -5.62 -3.42
CA CYS A 18 0.82 -4.90 -2.81
C CYS A 18 2.19 -5.51 -3.12
N SER A 19 2.26 -6.78 -3.55
CA SER A 19 3.52 -7.48 -3.79
C SER A 19 4.30 -7.03 -5.03
N TYR A 20 3.69 -6.21 -5.90
CA TYR A 20 4.24 -5.77 -7.18
C TYR A 20 4.00 -4.28 -7.42
N MET A 21 4.23 -3.44 -6.40
CA MET A 21 3.94 -2.01 -6.46
C MET A 21 5.19 -1.14 -6.29
N SER A 22 6.37 -1.75 -6.17
CA SER A 22 7.66 -1.04 -6.13
C SER A 22 8.01 -0.38 -7.46
N ASP A 23 7.56 -0.97 -8.57
CA ASP A 23 7.67 -0.44 -9.94
C ASP A 23 6.59 0.61 -10.27
N VAL A 24 5.57 0.73 -9.42
CA VAL A 24 4.50 1.71 -9.54
C VAL A 24 4.75 2.93 -8.65
N PHE A 25 5.19 2.73 -7.41
CA PHE A 25 5.42 3.81 -6.43
C PHE A 25 6.86 3.83 -5.93
N GLY A 26 7.51 4.99 -6.08
CA GLY A 26 8.80 5.28 -5.44
C GLY A 26 8.62 6.18 -4.22
N ILE A 27 9.36 5.92 -3.14
CA ILE A 27 9.53 6.90 -2.06
C ILE A 27 10.57 7.92 -2.51
N MET A 28 10.18 9.19 -2.61
CA MET A 28 11.09 10.27 -3.02
C MET A 28 11.74 10.93 -1.82
N GLU A 29 10.96 11.13 -0.76
CA GLU A 29 11.38 11.90 0.41
C GLU A 29 10.60 11.46 1.65
N ARG A 30 11.29 11.42 2.79
CA ARG A 30 10.66 11.36 4.10
C ARG A 30 10.49 12.79 4.62
N ILE A 31 9.26 13.30 4.62
CA ILE A 31 8.93 14.67 5.03
C ILE A 31 8.62 14.80 6.52
N GLY A 32 8.38 13.68 7.20
CA GLY A 32 8.12 13.65 8.64
C GLY A 32 8.42 12.28 9.27
N PRO A 33 8.21 12.11 10.58
CA PRO A 33 8.52 10.87 11.27
C PRO A 33 7.80 9.64 10.68
N PHE A 34 6.59 9.82 10.17
CA PHE A 34 5.76 8.78 9.59
C PHE A 34 5.11 9.22 8.27
N GLU A 35 5.67 10.26 7.64
CA GLU A 35 5.09 10.91 6.47
C GLU A 35 6.10 10.86 5.33
N TYR A 36 5.62 10.39 4.17
CA TYR A 36 6.44 10.11 3.02
C TYR A 36 5.80 10.75 1.78
N ARG A 37 6.63 11.42 1.00
CA ARG A 37 6.28 11.85 -0.34
C ARG A 37 6.63 10.73 -1.31
N ILE A 38 5.62 10.22 -2.00
CA ILE A 38 5.77 9.20 -3.02
C ILE A 38 5.59 9.79 -4.41
N GLN A 39 6.12 9.09 -5.41
CA GLN A 39 5.90 9.35 -6.83
C GLN A 39 5.32 8.12 -7.51
N TYR A 40 4.37 8.35 -8.41
CA TYR A 40 3.91 7.33 -9.35
C TYR A 40 4.96 7.27 -10.47
N LEU A 41 5.72 6.19 -10.57
CA LEU A 41 6.93 6.14 -11.40
C LEU A 41 6.64 6.31 -12.90
N ILE A 42 5.42 5.97 -13.35
CA ILE A 42 5.01 6.08 -14.76
C ILE A 42 4.58 7.52 -15.11
N THR A 43 3.80 8.18 -14.24
CA THR A 43 3.16 9.46 -14.56
C THR A 43 3.83 10.66 -13.90
N GLY A 44 4.72 10.43 -12.93
CA GLY A 44 5.36 11.48 -12.15
C GLY A 44 4.46 12.12 -11.08
N VAL A 45 3.21 11.68 -10.93
CA VAL A 45 2.26 12.21 -9.94
C VAL A 45 2.81 12.02 -8.53
N MET A 46 2.78 13.09 -7.73
CA MET A 46 3.27 13.12 -6.37
C MET A 46 2.12 13.06 -5.38
N GLN A 47 2.26 12.24 -4.34
CA GLN A 47 1.27 12.15 -3.25
C GLN A 47 1.97 12.01 -1.90
N VAL A 48 1.33 12.50 -0.85
CA VAL A 48 1.77 12.29 0.53
C VAL A 48 1.01 11.12 1.12
N VAL A 49 1.75 10.21 1.73
CA VAL A 49 1.19 9.08 2.49
C VAL A 49 1.72 9.11 3.92
N ILE A 50 0.88 8.68 4.85
CA ILE A 50 1.15 8.69 6.29
C ILE A 50 0.99 7.26 6.80
N ILE A 51 1.97 6.79 7.57
CA ILE A 51 1.84 5.50 8.27
C ILE A 51 0.71 5.61 9.28
N ASP A 52 -0.29 4.73 9.14
CA ASP A 52 -1.43 4.67 10.04
C ASP A 52 -0.93 4.46 11.48
N LYS A 53 -1.55 5.16 12.44
CA LYS A 53 -1.06 5.22 13.83
C LYS A 53 -0.93 3.83 14.48
N ASP A 54 -1.85 2.93 14.17
CA ASP A 54 -1.91 1.54 14.65
C ASP A 54 -0.88 0.62 13.98
N LYS A 55 -0.19 1.08 12.93
CA LYS A 55 0.73 0.27 12.11
C LYS A 55 2.18 0.74 12.20
N ARG A 56 2.48 1.71 13.06
CA ARG A 56 3.83 2.28 13.22
C ARG A 56 4.83 1.25 13.71
N ASP A 57 4.45 0.42 14.68
CA ASP A 57 5.34 -0.60 15.24
C ASP A 57 5.72 -1.66 14.19
N ILE A 58 4.73 -2.18 13.45
CA ILE A 58 4.96 -3.16 12.38
C ILE A 58 5.71 -2.56 11.19
N PHE A 59 5.57 -1.25 10.92
CA PHE A 59 6.31 -0.58 9.85
C PHE A 59 7.84 -0.64 10.06
N PHE A 60 8.31 -0.58 11.31
CA PHE A 60 9.73 -0.70 11.64
C PHE A 60 10.30 -2.11 11.48
N ASN A 61 9.46 -3.13 11.25
CA ASN A 61 9.95 -4.46 10.89
C ASN A 61 10.47 -4.41 9.44
N THR A 62 11.79 -4.29 9.26
CA THR A 62 12.46 -4.03 7.97
C THR A 62 12.54 -5.25 7.05
N SER A 63 12.01 -6.41 7.45
CA SER A 63 12.28 -7.68 6.76
C SER A 63 11.64 -7.87 5.39
N ILE A 64 10.75 -6.97 4.93
CA ILE A 64 9.98 -7.15 3.69
C ILE A 64 10.64 -6.53 2.45
N PRO A 65 11.09 -5.25 2.44
CA PRO A 65 11.76 -4.68 1.28
C PRO A 65 13.01 -5.49 0.87
N ASP A 66 13.74 -6.02 1.85
CA ASP A 66 14.98 -6.78 1.61
C ASP A 66 14.73 -8.16 0.97
N LYS A 67 13.58 -8.78 1.27
CA LYS A 67 13.22 -10.12 0.73
C LYS A 67 12.40 -10.04 -0.56
N HIS A 68 11.70 -8.94 -0.77
CA HIS A 68 10.79 -8.75 -1.90
C HIS A 68 10.99 -7.35 -2.51
N PRO A 69 12.01 -7.16 -3.37
CA PRO A 69 12.33 -5.84 -3.92
C PRO A 69 11.22 -5.24 -4.81
N LEU A 70 10.28 -6.07 -5.28
CA LEU A 70 9.11 -5.65 -6.06
C LEU A 70 7.90 -5.25 -5.19
N ALA A 71 7.94 -5.54 -3.88
CA ALA A 71 6.84 -5.22 -2.99
C ALA A 71 6.70 -3.72 -2.77
N CYS A 72 5.47 -3.27 -2.55
CA CYS A 72 5.19 -1.92 -2.08
C CYS A 72 6.08 -1.61 -0.87
N PRO A 73 6.76 -0.45 -0.83
CA PRO A 73 7.65 -0.12 0.29
C PRO A 73 6.91 -0.04 1.65
N PHE A 74 5.59 0.15 1.62
CA PHE A 74 4.69 0.20 2.77
C PHE A 74 4.03 -1.13 3.12
N LEU A 75 4.34 -2.21 2.40
CA LEU A 75 3.84 -3.55 2.70
C LEU A 75 4.59 -4.16 3.88
N ARG A 76 3.85 -4.68 4.85
CA ARG A 76 4.35 -5.55 5.93
C ARG A 76 3.51 -6.81 6.01
N PHE A 77 3.96 -7.79 6.79
CA PHE A 77 3.18 -8.98 7.14
C PHE A 77 3.14 -9.07 8.66
N ASP A 78 1.97 -9.40 9.21
CA ASP A 78 1.80 -9.62 10.64
C ASP A 78 2.28 -11.03 11.06
N ASN A 79 2.07 -11.38 12.32
CA ASN A 79 2.48 -12.66 12.88
C ASN A 79 1.71 -13.86 12.29
N GLU A 80 0.56 -13.63 11.66
CA GLU A 80 -0.23 -14.63 10.94
C GLU A 80 0.13 -14.69 9.45
N ASN A 81 1.16 -13.95 9.05
CA ASN A 81 1.60 -13.80 7.67
C ASN A 81 0.52 -13.21 6.74
N LEU A 82 -0.36 -12.37 7.29
CA LEU A 82 -1.35 -11.60 6.54
C LEU A 82 -0.78 -10.24 6.15
N ALA A 83 -1.07 -9.79 4.93
CA ALA A 83 -0.56 -8.53 4.41
C ALA A 83 -1.12 -7.33 5.20
N VAL A 84 -0.25 -6.37 5.46
CA VAL A 84 -0.55 -5.11 6.13
C VAL A 84 -0.09 -3.96 5.24
N CYS A 85 -1.05 -3.21 4.71
CA CYS A 85 -0.76 -1.92 4.10
C CYS A 85 -0.61 -0.89 5.23
N THR A 86 0.61 -0.43 5.47
CA THR A 86 0.90 0.48 6.59
C THR A 86 0.38 1.91 6.37
N VAL A 87 0.01 2.27 5.14
CA VAL A 87 -0.57 3.58 4.77
C VAL A 87 -2.03 3.45 4.31
N HIS A 88 -2.78 2.46 4.80
CA HIS A 88 -4.08 2.10 4.22
C HIS A 88 -5.07 3.28 4.22
N HIS A 89 -5.06 4.12 5.26
CA HIS A 89 -5.95 5.26 5.35
C HIS A 89 -5.64 6.34 4.31
N THR A 90 -4.36 6.66 4.12
CA THR A 90 -3.88 7.66 3.14
C THR A 90 -3.37 7.00 1.86
N ARG A 91 -3.80 5.77 1.56
CA ARG A 91 -3.24 5.02 0.43
C ARG A 91 -3.43 5.78 -0.87
N PRO A 92 -2.51 5.62 -1.84
CA PRO A 92 -2.57 6.32 -3.12
C PRO A 92 -3.89 6.07 -3.84
N ASP A 93 -4.35 7.04 -4.63
CA ASP A 93 -5.62 6.93 -5.36
C ASP A 93 -5.62 5.73 -6.30
N LEU A 94 -4.49 5.43 -6.92
CA LEU A 94 -4.33 4.23 -7.74
C LEU A 94 -4.62 2.93 -6.97
N CYS A 95 -4.25 2.85 -5.68
CA CYS A 95 -4.58 1.72 -4.81
C CYS A 95 -6.07 1.66 -4.43
N ARG A 96 -6.81 2.78 -4.52
CA ARG A 96 -8.26 2.81 -4.29
C ARG A 96 -9.02 2.39 -5.54
N MET A 97 -8.51 2.77 -6.70
CA MET A 97 -9.08 2.43 -8.01
C MET A 97 -8.83 0.97 -8.37
N TYR A 98 -7.68 0.40 -7.98
CA TYR A 98 -7.35 -0.98 -8.27
C TYR A 98 -8.08 -1.94 -7.32
N LEU A 99 -9.09 -2.64 -7.86
CA LEU A 99 -9.74 -3.74 -7.16
C LEU A 99 -8.83 -4.97 -7.22
N CYS A 100 -8.31 -5.38 -6.06
CA CYS A 100 -7.54 -6.61 -5.98
C CYS A 100 -8.43 -7.80 -6.40
N GLU A 101 -8.03 -8.53 -7.44
CA GLU A 101 -8.77 -9.70 -7.95
C GLU A 101 -9.01 -10.77 -6.89
N LYS A 102 -8.14 -10.86 -5.87
CA LYS A 102 -8.26 -11.79 -4.75
C LYS A 102 -9.16 -11.29 -3.62
N CYS A 103 -9.59 -10.03 -3.66
CA CYS A 103 -10.52 -9.43 -2.70
C CYS A 103 -11.97 -9.41 -3.22
N LYS A 104 -12.23 -9.90 -4.43
CA LYS A 104 -13.56 -10.03 -5.02
C LYS A 104 -14.35 -11.19 -4.41
#